data_AF-A0A093YQ21-F1
#
_entry.id   AF-A0A093YQ21-F1
#
_cell.length_a   1.000
_cell.length_b   1.000
_cell.length_c   1.000
_cell.angle_alpha   90.00
_cell.angle_beta   90.00
_cell.angle_gamma   90.00
#
_symmetry.space_group_name_H-M   'P 1'
#
loop_
_entity.id
_entity.type
_entity.pdbx_description
1 polymer ?
#
loop_
_entity_poly.entity_id
_entity_poly.type
_entity_poly.pdbx_seq_one_letter_code
_entity_poly.pdbx_strand_id
1 'polypeptide(L)'
;TLGIKSSSVPDQRLVSLTYTLALATALTKLPTPPTQPIRFLFTGGALSIPDQNSSALFMGPARKVKGEAETEILDFAARAENKGKIEAVVTRPGLVHPPRSVVGVLVSGFPSAISGVGVRELAAVSLDAVLKGGDGGKVLENGELVARGDVLVKAGLNGEK
;
A
#
# COMPACT_ATOMS: atom_id res chain seq x y z
N THR A 1 10.19 -0.74 -17.67
CA THR A 1 10.70 0.55 -17.14
C THR A 1 10.63 0.52 -15.62
N LEU A 2 11.70 0.89 -14.91
CA LEU A 2 11.73 0.92 -13.43
C LEU A 2 10.91 2.08 -12.83
N GLY A 3 10.23 2.89 -13.66
CA GLY A 3 9.29 3.93 -13.25
C GLY A 3 9.96 5.04 -12.43
N ILE A 4 9.23 5.58 -11.46
CA ILE A 4 9.74 6.62 -10.54
C ILE A 4 10.99 6.18 -9.76
N LYS A 5 11.26 4.87 -9.64
CA LYS A 5 12.40 4.33 -8.89
C LYS A 5 13.75 4.64 -9.53
N SER A 6 13.77 4.97 -10.83
CA SER A 6 14.97 5.42 -11.54
C SER A 6 15.09 6.94 -11.64
N SER A 7 14.13 7.69 -11.10
CA SER A 7 14.15 9.17 -11.07
C SER A 7 15.02 9.71 -9.93
N SER A 8 15.24 11.02 -9.89
CA SER A 8 15.97 11.67 -8.80
C SER A 8 15.24 11.52 -7.45
N VAL A 9 15.97 11.58 -6.34
CA VAL A 9 15.35 11.55 -4.98
C VAL A 9 14.31 12.67 -4.80
N PRO A 10 14.56 13.93 -5.23
CA PRO A 10 13.53 14.97 -5.22
C PRO A 10 12.24 14.58 -5.96
N ASP A 11 12.33 14.00 -7.16
CA ASP A 11 11.15 13.57 -7.92
C ASP A 11 10.39 12.45 -7.21
N GLN A 12 11.14 11.51 -6.62
CA GLN A 12 10.56 10.42 -5.85
C GLN A 12 9.79 10.94 -4.64
N ARG A 13 10.32 11.94 -3.93
CA ARG A 13 9.64 12.60 -2.79
C ARG A 13 8.45 13.40 -3.26
N LEU A 14 8.57 14.15 -4.36
CA LEU A 14 7.47 14.92 -4.93
C LEU A 14 6.26 14.02 -5.21
N VAL A 15 6.48 12.88 -5.88
CA VAL A 15 5.40 11.96 -6.24
C VAL A 15 4.89 11.18 -5.04
N SER A 16 5.79 10.59 -4.24
CA SER A 16 5.38 9.64 -3.19
C SER A 16 4.88 10.32 -1.93
N LEU A 17 5.45 11.48 -1.58
CA LEU A 17 5.17 12.18 -0.34
C LEU A 17 4.32 13.43 -0.60
N THR A 18 4.80 14.37 -1.40
CA THR A 18 4.16 15.69 -1.56
C THR A 18 2.76 15.56 -2.15
N TYR A 19 2.60 14.83 -3.26
CA TYR A 19 1.28 14.65 -3.87
C TYR A 19 0.33 13.85 -2.99
N THR A 20 0.82 12.83 -2.29
CA THR A 20 0.03 12.02 -1.35
C THR A 20 -0.52 12.88 -0.22
N LEU A 21 0.32 13.66 0.46
CA LEU A 21 -0.10 14.54 1.55
C LEU A 21 -0.97 15.69 1.07
N ALA A 22 -0.71 16.23 -0.13
CA ALA A 22 -1.56 17.25 -0.73
C ALA A 22 -2.98 16.72 -0.98
N LEU A 23 -3.11 15.51 -1.54
CA LEU A 23 -4.40 14.86 -1.73
C LEU A 23 -5.09 14.59 -0.39
N ALA A 24 -4.38 14.00 0.58
CA ALA A 24 -4.94 13.73 1.91
C ALA A 24 -5.43 15.03 2.59
N THR A 25 -4.67 16.12 2.48
CA THR A 25 -5.05 17.44 2.98
C THR A 25 -6.27 18.02 2.29
N ALA A 26 -6.40 17.85 0.97
CA ALA A 26 -7.58 18.29 0.24
C ALA A 26 -8.82 17.52 0.68
N LEU A 27 -8.70 16.21 0.88
CA LEU A 27 -9.78 15.33 1.31
C LEU A 27 -10.28 15.65 2.73
N THR A 28 -9.41 16.07 3.66
CA THR A 28 -9.83 16.48 5.00
C THR A 28 -10.49 17.87 5.05
N LYS A 29 -10.44 18.61 3.94
CA LYS A 29 -10.98 19.98 3.80
C LYS A 29 -12.18 20.06 2.85
N LEU A 30 -12.82 18.92 2.54
CA LEU A 30 -13.99 18.93 1.66
C LEU A 30 -15.11 19.84 2.23
N PRO A 31 -15.76 20.67 1.40
CA PRO A 31 -16.81 21.58 1.84
C PRO A 31 -18.02 20.86 2.46
N THR A 32 -18.28 19.64 1.99
CA THR A 32 -19.30 18.75 2.54
C THR A 32 -18.59 17.54 3.14
N PRO A 33 -18.39 17.52 4.47
CA PRO A 33 -17.73 16.42 5.15
C PRO A 33 -18.54 15.13 4.97
N PRO A 34 -17.88 14.00 4.66
CA PRO A 34 -18.57 12.72 4.57
C PRO A 34 -19.11 12.27 5.94
N THR A 35 -20.15 11.45 5.93
CA THR A 35 -20.75 10.87 7.15
C THR A 35 -19.88 9.80 7.80
N GLN A 36 -18.89 9.29 7.07
CA GLN A 36 -17.86 8.37 7.55
C GLN A 36 -16.47 8.90 7.14
N PRO A 37 -15.41 8.55 7.87
CA PRO A 37 -14.06 8.94 7.49
C PRO A 37 -13.71 8.47 6.08
N ILE A 38 -12.96 9.28 5.34
CA ILE A 38 -12.41 8.89 4.04
C ILE A 38 -11.33 7.84 4.28
N ARG A 39 -11.43 6.69 3.62
CA ARG A 39 -10.46 5.60 3.77
C ARG A 39 -9.43 5.68 2.66
N PHE A 40 -8.25 6.15 3.02
CA PHE A 40 -7.13 6.39 2.14
C PHE A 40 -6.21 5.16 2.12
N LEU A 41 -6.19 4.44 1.01
CA LEU A 41 -5.24 3.34 0.82
C LEU A 41 -3.99 3.85 0.10
N PHE A 42 -2.87 3.88 0.81
CA PHE A 42 -1.58 4.21 0.23
C PHE A 42 -0.87 2.93 -0.25
N THR A 43 -0.50 2.89 -1.53
CA THR A 43 0.23 1.77 -2.11
C THR A 43 1.73 2.05 -2.09
N GLY A 44 2.41 1.47 -1.10
CA GLY A 44 3.84 1.58 -0.87
C GLY A 44 4.65 0.67 -1.80
N GLY A 45 5.53 -0.13 -1.21
CA GLY A 45 6.23 -1.18 -1.93
C GLY A 45 6.93 -2.16 -1.01
N ALA A 46 7.11 -3.38 -1.47
CA ALA A 46 7.96 -4.32 -0.75
C ALA A 46 9.36 -3.71 -0.55
N LEU A 47 9.91 -3.93 0.64
CA LEU A 47 11.22 -3.43 1.09
C LEU A 47 11.29 -1.92 1.40
N SER A 48 10.18 -1.18 1.50
CA SER A 48 10.19 0.18 2.06
C SER A 48 10.93 0.21 3.41
N ILE A 49 11.73 1.26 3.61
CA ILE A 49 12.51 1.44 4.85
C ILE A 49 11.96 2.66 5.57
N PRO A 50 11.25 2.48 6.71
CA PRO A 50 10.82 3.60 7.54
C PRO A 50 12.01 4.37 8.13
N ASP A 51 13.02 3.63 8.60
CA ASP A 51 14.21 4.21 9.21
C ASP A 51 15.12 4.91 8.19
N GLN A 52 15.14 6.25 8.26
CA GLN A 52 15.94 7.09 7.39
C GLN A 52 17.45 6.94 7.64
N ASN A 53 17.87 6.38 8.78
CA ASN A 53 19.28 6.15 9.11
C ASN A 53 19.81 4.79 8.62
N SER A 54 18.96 3.94 8.05
CA SER A 54 19.37 2.62 7.56
C SER A 54 20.50 2.68 6.52
N SER A 55 21.50 1.80 6.64
CA SER A 55 22.63 1.69 5.71
C SER A 55 22.37 0.80 4.48
N ALA A 56 21.10 0.50 4.19
CA ALA A 56 20.73 -0.41 3.11
C ALA A 56 21.32 0.00 1.74
N LEU A 57 22.13 -0.89 1.15
CA LEU A 57 22.87 -0.63 -0.08
C LEU A 57 22.00 -0.78 -1.34
N PHE A 58 21.05 -1.72 -1.36
CA PHE A 58 20.21 -1.98 -2.53
C PHE A 58 19.00 -1.03 -2.60
N MET A 59 19.01 -0.14 -3.60
CA MET A 59 17.97 0.89 -3.82
C MET A 59 17.64 1.72 -2.57
N GLY A 60 18.64 1.95 -1.70
CA GLY A 60 18.47 2.56 -0.39
C GLY A 60 17.67 3.86 -0.40
N PRO A 61 18.05 4.88 -1.19
CA PRO A 61 17.33 6.15 -1.22
C PRO A 61 15.86 6.00 -1.61
N ALA A 62 15.55 5.20 -2.63
CA ALA A 62 14.17 5.01 -3.09
C ALA A 62 13.30 4.26 -2.07
N ARG A 63 13.88 3.28 -1.39
CA ARG A 63 13.20 2.53 -0.33
C ARG A 63 12.94 3.40 0.90
N LYS A 64 13.88 4.30 1.23
CA LYS A 64 13.74 5.28 2.31
C LYS A 64 12.63 6.28 2.04
N VAL A 65 12.58 6.85 0.83
CA VAL A 65 11.51 7.77 0.43
C VAL A 65 10.13 7.11 0.50
N LYS A 66 10.03 5.83 0.08
CA LYS A 66 8.77 5.09 0.24
C LYS A 66 8.39 4.88 1.70
N GLY A 67 9.32 4.45 2.55
CA GLY A 67 9.04 4.25 3.97
C GLY A 67 8.69 5.54 4.69
N GLU A 68 9.32 6.66 4.32
CA GLU A 68 8.94 7.99 4.80
C GLU A 68 7.51 8.35 4.40
N ALA A 69 7.13 8.19 3.14
CA ALA A 69 5.77 8.47 2.68
C ALA A 69 4.71 7.61 3.39
N GLU A 70 5.03 6.35 3.68
CA GLU A 70 4.17 5.44 4.44
C GLU A 70 3.98 5.89 5.89
N THR A 71 5.06 6.30 6.56
CA THR A 71 4.98 6.85 7.92
C THR A 71 4.18 8.15 7.94
N GLU A 72 4.50 9.08 7.05
CA GLU A 72 3.88 10.41 7.02
C GLU A 72 2.37 10.37 6.76
N ILE A 73 1.87 9.47 5.89
CA ILE A 73 0.42 9.36 5.65
C ILE A 73 -0.32 8.73 6.84
N LEU A 74 0.30 7.77 7.53
CA LEU A 74 -0.25 7.18 8.75
C LEU A 74 -0.29 8.21 9.89
N ASP A 75 0.83 8.91 10.09
CA ASP A 75 0.94 9.98 11.07
C ASP A 75 -0.04 11.12 10.78
N PHE A 76 -0.20 11.50 9.51
CA PHE A 76 -1.19 12.48 9.06
C PHE A 76 -2.61 12.06 9.45
N ALA A 77 -3.00 10.81 9.19
CA ALA A 77 -4.33 10.32 9.54
C ALA A 77 -4.55 10.20 11.06
N ALA A 78 -3.48 9.91 11.83
CA ALA A 78 -3.52 9.77 13.27
C ALA A 78 -3.62 11.09 14.05
N ARG A 79 -3.39 12.25 13.40
CA ARG A 79 -3.45 13.56 14.06
C ARG A 79 -4.84 13.84 14.63
N ALA A 80 -4.88 14.50 15.79
CA ALA A 80 -6.13 14.78 16.51
C ALA A 80 -7.13 15.59 15.66
N GLU A 81 -6.65 16.55 14.87
CA GLU A 81 -7.47 17.37 13.98
C GLU A 81 -8.06 16.62 12.77
N ASN A 82 -7.52 15.43 12.47
CA ASN A 82 -7.92 14.58 11.35
C ASN A 82 -8.79 13.39 11.79
N LYS A 83 -8.94 13.18 13.10
CA LYS A 83 -9.79 12.13 13.66
C LYS A 83 -11.22 12.26 13.12
N GLY A 84 -11.75 11.16 12.57
CA GLY A 84 -13.09 11.12 12.00
C GLY A 84 -13.21 11.68 10.58
N LYS A 85 -12.14 12.31 10.03
CA LYS A 85 -12.14 12.86 8.67
C LYS A 85 -11.49 11.90 7.67
N ILE A 86 -10.39 11.28 8.07
CA ILE A 86 -9.61 10.38 7.23
C ILE A 86 -9.04 9.23 8.07
N GLU A 87 -8.99 8.06 7.48
CA GLU A 87 -8.30 6.87 7.97
C GLU A 87 -7.33 6.43 6.88
N ALA A 88 -6.09 6.12 7.22
CA ALA A 88 -5.10 5.66 6.26
C ALA A 88 -4.77 4.17 6.48
N VAL A 89 -4.57 3.43 5.40
CA VAL A 89 -4.01 2.08 5.43
C VAL A 89 -2.90 2.00 4.39
N VAL A 90 -1.82 1.31 4.71
CA VAL A 90 -0.68 1.14 3.80
C VAL A 90 -0.62 -0.28 3.32
N THR A 91 -0.34 -0.49 2.04
CA THR A 91 0.00 -1.82 1.49
C THR A 91 1.44 -1.82 0.96
N ARG A 92 2.19 -2.90 1.19
CA ARG A 92 3.56 -3.09 0.68
C ARG A 92 3.64 -4.25 -0.31
N PRO A 93 3.04 -4.13 -1.51
CA PRO A 93 3.08 -5.21 -2.48
C PRO A 93 4.48 -5.40 -3.08
N GLY A 94 4.86 -6.65 -3.31
CA GLY A 94 6.10 -7.07 -3.96
C GLY A 94 5.82 -7.90 -5.21
N LEU A 95 6.63 -7.68 -6.25
CA LEU A 95 6.57 -8.43 -7.52
C LEU A 95 5.14 -8.61 -8.07
N VAL A 96 4.36 -7.52 -8.11
CA VAL A 96 2.96 -7.56 -8.56
C VAL A 96 2.87 -8.13 -9.96
N HIS A 97 2.03 -9.15 -10.15
CA HIS A 97 1.95 -9.87 -11.42
C HIS A 97 0.51 -10.16 -11.88
N PRO A 98 0.26 -10.21 -13.20
CA PRO A 98 -1.05 -10.60 -13.72
C PRO A 98 -1.26 -12.12 -13.58
N PRO A 99 -2.51 -12.59 -13.71
CA PRO A 99 -2.82 -14.02 -13.73
C PRO A 99 -2.07 -14.72 -14.86
N ARG A 100 -1.58 -15.94 -14.60
CA ARG A 100 -0.86 -16.78 -15.59
C ARG A 100 0.41 -16.16 -16.17
N SER A 101 0.98 -15.15 -15.51
CA SER A 101 2.29 -14.62 -15.88
C SER A 101 3.42 -15.60 -15.56
N VAL A 102 4.52 -15.52 -16.31
CA VAL A 102 5.74 -16.31 -16.06
C VAL A 102 6.23 -16.12 -14.62
N VAL A 103 6.20 -14.88 -14.11
CA VAL A 103 6.54 -14.56 -12.71
C VAL A 103 5.62 -15.30 -11.75
N GLY A 104 4.31 -15.25 -11.97
CA GLY A 104 3.32 -15.96 -11.15
C GLY A 104 3.54 -17.48 -11.12
N VAL A 105 3.90 -18.09 -12.25
CA VAL A 105 4.24 -19.53 -12.33
C VAL A 105 5.54 -19.84 -11.59
N LEU A 106 6.54 -18.96 -11.70
CA LEU A 106 7.82 -19.12 -11.01
C LEU A 106 7.69 -19.05 -9.49
N VAL A 107 6.72 -18.28 -8.98
CA VAL A 107 6.53 -18.09 -7.54
C VAL A 107 5.40 -18.94 -6.93
N SER A 108 4.66 -19.72 -7.72
CA SER A 108 3.47 -20.44 -7.24
C SER A 108 3.74 -21.55 -6.20
N GLY A 109 5.00 -21.94 -6.01
CA GLY A 109 5.42 -22.91 -5.00
C GLY A 109 6.12 -22.31 -3.77
N PHE A 110 6.34 -20.99 -3.74
CA PHE A 110 7.04 -20.36 -2.64
C PHE A 110 6.09 -20.00 -1.48
N PRO A 111 6.59 -20.00 -0.22
CA PRO A 111 5.84 -19.47 0.91
C PRO A 111 5.42 -18.01 0.68
N SER A 112 4.21 -17.63 1.14
CA SER A 112 3.64 -16.30 0.93
C SER A 112 4.57 -15.15 1.32
N ALA A 113 5.41 -15.34 2.34
CA ALA A 113 6.39 -14.36 2.81
C ALA A 113 7.41 -13.92 1.74
N ILE A 114 7.69 -14.77 0.75
CA ILE A 114 8.68 -14.51 -0.32
C ILE A 114 8.09 -14.54 -1.73
N SER A 115 6.78 -14.83 -1.87
CA SER A 115 6.08 -14.83 -3.16
C SER A 115 5.71 -13.42 -3.62
N GLY A 116 5.60 -13.25 -4.93
CA GLY A 116 4.96 -12.06 -5.50
C GLY A 116 3.44 -12.06 -5.22
N VAL A 117 2.84 -10.88 -5.18
CA VAL A 117 1.38 -10.75 -5.03
C VAL A 117 0.72 -10.64 -6.40
N GLY A 118 -0.31 -11.46 -6.64
CA GLY A 118 -1.11 -11.32 -7.86
C GLY A 118 -2.00 -10.07 -7.79
N VAL A 119 -2.30 -9.50 -8.96
CA VAL A 119 -3.11 -8.27 -9.04
C VAL A 119 -4.53 -8.44 -8.48
N ARG A 120 -5.10 -9.66 -8.56
CA ARG A 120 -6.44 -9.95 -8.06
C ARG A 120 -6.46 -10.03 -6.54
N GLU A 121 -5.45 -10.68 -5.98
CA GLU A 121 -5.20 -10.82 -4.54
C GLU A 121 -4.98 -9.44 -3.92
N LEU A 122 -4.12 -8.61 -4.53
CA LEU A 122 -3.89 -7.23 -4.10
C LEU A 122 -5.19 -6.42 -4.11
N ALA A 123 -5.95 -6.46 -5.22
CA ALA A 123 -7.21 -5.74 -5.32
C ALA A 123 -8.25 -6.20 -4.29
N ALA A 124 -8.38 -7.52 -4.07
CA ALA A 124 -9.31 -8.08 -3.10
C ALA A 124 -8.98 -7.63 -1.68
N VAL A 125 -7.70 -7.70 -1.28
CA VAL A 125 -7.28 -7.24 0.05
C VAL A 125 -7.42 -5.74 0.21
N SER A 126 -7.06 -4.95 -0.82
CA SER A 126 -7.24 -3.50 -0.80
C SER A 126 -8.70 -3.11 -0.59
N LEU A 127 -9.63 -3.78 -1.29
CA LEU A 127 -11.05 -3.53 -1.15
C LEU A 127 -11.58 -3.97 0.22
N ASP A 128 -11.17 -5.14 0.69
CA ASP A 128 -11.56 -5.67 2.00
C ASP A 128 -11.10 -4.74 3.14
N ALA A 129 -9.84 -4.29 3.08
CA ALA A 129 -9.24 -3.36 4.03
C ALA A 129 -10.04 -2.06 4.12
N VAL A 130 -10.34 -1.43 2.98
CA VAL A 130 -11.11 -0.18 2.99
C VAL A 130 -12.58 -0.41 3.36
N LEU A 131 -13.22 -1.52 2.98
CA LEU A 131 -14.62 -1.75 3.36
C LEU A 131 -14.80 -2.02 4.85
N LYS A 132 -13.83 -2.68 5.49
CA LYS A 132 -13.85 -3.03 6.92
C LYS A 132 -13.29 -1.97 7.87
N GLY A 133 -12.96 -0.77 7.38
CA GLY A 133 -12.48 0.34 8.23
C GLY A 133 -10.96 0.50 8.31
N GLY A 134 -10.26 0.31 7.19
CA GLY A 134 -8.86 0.69 7.04
C GLY A 134 -7.85 -0.14 7.84
N ASP A 135 -8.21 -1.37 8.23
CA ASP A 135 -7.38 -2.30 9.03
C ASP A 135 -6.76 -1.66 10.30
N GLY A 136 -7.38 -0.60 10.84
CA GLY A 136 -6.92 0.09 12.04
C GLY A 136 -5.59 0.83 11.87
N GLY A 137 -5.30 1.40 10.69
CA GLY A 137 -4.11 2.23 10.51
C GLY A 137 -2.81 1.44 10.29
N LYS A 138 -2.91 0.20 9.81
CA LYS A 138 -1.76 -0.71 9.72
C LYS A 138 -1.07 -0.65 8.36
N VAL A 139 0.15 -1.18 8.36
CA VAL A 139 0.89 -1.55 7.16
C VAL A 139 0.63 -3.02 6.87
N LEU A 140 0.02 -3.32 5.73
CA LEU A 140 -0.18 -4.67 5.22
C LEU A 140 1.03 -5.11 4.40
N GLU A 141 1.79 -6.04 4.96
CA GLU A 141 3.01 -6.55 4.35
C GLU A 141 2.73 -7.52 3.19
N ASN A 142 3.68 -7.65 2.26
CA ASN A 142 3.50 -8.47 1.05
C ASN A 142 2.97 -9.89 1.32
N GLY A 143 3.55 -10.59 2.31
CA GLY A 143 3.11 -11.96 2.62
C GLY A 143 1.68 -12.04 3.17
N GLU A 144 1.24 -11.00 3.88
CA GLU A 144 -0.13 -10.86 4.35
C GLU A 144 -1.09 -10.59 3.19
N LEU A 145 -0.70 -9.75 2.22
CA LEU A 145 -1.49 -9.49 1.02
C LEU A 145 -1.69 -10.78 0.21
N VAL A 146 -0.65 -11.61 0.06
CA VAL A 146 -0.73 -12.91 -0.63
C VAL A 146 -1.66 -13.85 0.13
N ALA A 147 -1.44 -14.04 1.43
CA ALA A 147 -2.20 -15.00 2.23
C ALA A 147 -3.69 -14.62 2.34
N ARG A 148 -4.00 -13.36 2.65
CA ARG A 148 -5.40 -12.89 2.73
C ARG A 148 -6.05 -12.88 1.34
N GLY A 149 -5.32 -12.46 0.31
CA GLY A 149 -5.85 -12.34 -1.05
C GLY A 149 -6.24 -13.67 -1.67
N ASP A 150 -5.45 -14.73 -1.46
CA ASP A 150 -5.79 -16.08 -1.94
C ASP A 150 -7.13 -16.56 -1.35
N VAL A 151 -7.36 -16.33 -0.05
CA VAL A 151 -8.62 -16.68 0.62
C VAL A 151 -9.78 -15.87 0.04
N LEU A 152 -9.63 -14.54 -0.09
CA LEU A 152 -10.68 -13.66 -0.58
C LEU A 152 -11.07 -13.95 -2.04
N VAL A 153 -10.08 -14.19 -2.90
CA VAL A 153 -10.33 -14.52 -4.32
C VAL A 153 -11.04 -15.86 -4.44
N LYS A 154 -10.61 -16.89 -3.71
CA LYS A 154 -11.29 -18.20 -3.70
C LYS A 154 -12.71 -18.12 -3.17
N ALA A 155 -12.94 -17.33 -2.11
CA ALA A 155 -14.28 -17.13 -1.56
C ALA A 155 -15.21 -16.45 -2.56
N GLY A 156 -14.74 -15.41 -3.26
CA GLY A 156 -15.52 -14.75 -4.32
C GLY A 156 -15.88 -15.67 -5.48
N LEU A 157 -14.94 -16.51 -5.94
CA LEU A 157 -15.18 -17.48 -7.02
C LEU A 157 -16.18 -18.59 -6.63
N ASN A 158 -16.29 -18.92 -5.34
CA ASN A 158 -17.23 -19.93 -4.85
C ASN A 158 -18.64 -19.35 -4.60
N GLY A 159 -18.78 -18.04 -4.49
CA GLY A 159 -20.06 -17.35 -4.33
C GLY A 159 -20.81 -17.09 -5.65
N GLU A 160 -20.18 -17.32 -6.80
CA GLU A 160 -20.79 -17.21 -8.14
C GLU A 160 -21.44 -18.52 -8.64
N LYS A 161 -21.73 -19.48 -7.74
CA LYS A 161 -22.43 -20.74 -8.06
C LYS A 161 -23.90 -20.71 -7.66
#